data_AF-A0A1V5YE56-F1
#
_entry.id   AF-A0A1V5YE56-F1
#
_cell.length_a   1.000
_cell.length_b   1.000
_cell.length_c   1.000
_cell.angle_alpha   90.00
_cell.angle_beta   90.00
_cell.angle_gamma   90.00
#
_symmetry.space_group_name_H-M   'P 1'
#
loop_
_entity.id
_entity.type
_entity.pdbx_description
1 polymer ?
#
loop_
_entity_poly.entity_id
_entity_poly.type
_entity_poly.pdbx_seq_one_letter_code
_entity_poly.pdbx_strand_id
1 'polypeptide(L)'
;MSKVRTKYSTIKTLLYNDQPKPFYDFYVCNNITWRERVEGQRIPFRRALISEANIKKLAEISRFIFITGAGGLGKSMMMRHLLLNAIDNFETFKLIPVFIPLKDFDNSSGKLFDYIFAKISDFESGITKADFVKALSAGRCLLLFDGLDEIGMNNVGFFERQLCSFTDKYTANYYVISSRPYQSFVSFERFCVLRLLPFTIEQALHLIDNLDFRPDDPTIKAKFRYELNERLYKTHRAFTENPLLLTIMLMTFEMFAEVPSQMHIFYREAFNALSRTHDASKGAYKRELKSQLSVDAFSEVFAEVCFRTYWDEKFEFSMDEFEVYFQKLTSMYAKKTTAADFMYDLCYSMCLMYLESGKYYFTHRSFQEYFSAVFLSGQKDDVIKKLGAFFEKRERRMRGDQTFLMLNDLIPDKVDEFIFIPYLQALFDDCDSGEGYWTFLDKMYPTIEYDSGDVPFITYCPPASYLFTCLLSFIKPPVNTFYKLRDLPEYDEFIETTYYWLQVGKDDDEVDVVEEDKIPSEYIEAYGEPEIAGHHYSVEISTVLEDTDNYRDFVKMLDNDNFIYKLQYLQARACLEHLKKKQQESDASLLDLL
;
A
#
# COMPACT_ATOMS: atom_id res chain seq x y z
N MET A 1 15.59 18.26 -20.52
CA MET A 1 16.04 16.88 -20.24
C MET A 1 17.33 16.82 -19.42
N SER A 2 18.43 17.46 -19.83
CA SER A 2 19.69 17.46 -19.03
C SER A 2 19.50 17.88 -17.57
N LYS A 3 18.80 19.00 -17.29
CA LYS A 3 18.48 19.43 -15.92
C LYS A 3 17.68 18.41 -15.11
N VAL A 4 16.70 17.77 -15.75
CA VAL A 4 15.89 16.70 -15.14
C VAL A 4 16.80 15.51 -14.81
N ARG A 5 17.65 15.08 -15.75
CA ARG A 5 18.63 14.01 -15.53
C ARG A 5 19.49 14.31 -14.31
N THR A 6 20.07 15.49 -14.22
CA THR A 6 20.92 15.90 -13.09
C THR A 6 20.17 15.89 -11.76
N LYS A 7 18.90 16.31 -11.73
CA LYS A 7 18.07 16.25 -10.51
C LYS A 7 17.81 14.81 -10.06
N TYR A 8 17.53 13.91 -11.00
CA TYR A 8 17.06 12.56 -10.66
C TYR A 8 18.15 11.47 -10.71
N SER A 9 19.33 11.75 -11.26
CA SER A 9 20.44 10.79 -11.41
C SER A 9 21.06 10.36 -10.09
N THR A 10 20.90 11.15 -9.04
CA THR A 10 21.35 10.83 -7.70
C THR A 10 20.20 10.94 -6.72
N ILE A 11 20.25 10.19 -5.63
CA ILE A 11 19.21 10.21 -4.61
C ILE A 11 19.84 9.99 -3.24
N LYS A 12 19.25 10.62 -2.23
CA LYS A 12 19.52 10.30 -0.83
C LYS A 12 18.60 9.17 -0.38
N THR A 13 19.13 8.23 0.37
CA THR A 13 18.37 7.13 0.96
C THR A 13 18.59 7.12 2.46
N LEU A 14 17.91 6.22 3.18
CA LEU A 14 18.16 5.98 4.60
C LEU A 14 19.62 5.60 4.86
N LEU A 15 20.24 4.83 3.95
CA LEU A 15 21.65 4.47 4.05
C LEU A 15 22.58 5.61 3.58
N TYR A 16 22.20 6.35 2.55
CA TYR A 16 22.99 7.42 1.94
C TYR A 16 22.38 8.79 2.22
N ASN A 17 22.43 9.20 3.48
CA ASN A 17 21.78 10.41 3.94
C ASN A 17 22.68 11.66 3.82
N ASP A 18 23.98 11.53 4.02
CA ASP A 18 24.94 12.64 3.97
C ASP A 18 25.14 13.15 2.54
N GLN A 19 25.38 12.23 1.59
CA GLN A 19 25.64 12.54 0.19
C GLN A 19 24.73 11.75 -0.74
N PRO A 20 24.15 12.40 -1.78
CA PRO A 20 23.35 11.69 -2.76
C PRO A 20 24.25 10.76 -3.57
N LYS A 21 23.88 9.48 -3.65
CA LYS A 21 24.60 8.48 -4.45
C LYS A 21 23.95 8.35 -5.83
N PRO A 22 24.72 7.99 -6.87
CA PRO A 22 24.17 7.65 -8.17
C PRO A 22 23.08 6.57 -8.03
N PHE A 23 21.92 6.82 -8.63
CA PHE A 23 20.74 5.99 -8.47
C PHE A 23 21.01 4.53 -8.90
N TYR A 24 21.72 4.33 -10.01
CA TYR A 24 22.02 3.02 -10.55
C TYR A 24 23.12 2.25 -9.80
N ASP A 25 23.82 2.86 -8.85
CA ASP A 25 24.85 2.16 -8.07
C ASP A 25 24.24 1.11 -7.14
N PHE A 26 22.99 1.31 -6.73
CA PHE A 26 22.31 0.44 -5.77
C PHE A 26 20.88 0.06 -6.14
N TYR A 27 20.30 0.67 -7.18
CA TYR A 27 18.96 0.32 -7.62
C TYR A 27 18.91 -1.14 -8.12
N VAL A 28 17.92 -1.88 -7.63
CA VAL A 28 17.56 -3.21 -8.13
C VAL A 28 16.12 -3.15 -8.59
N CYS A 29 15.88 -3.54 -9.84
CA CYS A 29 14.56 -3.45 -10.44
C CYS A 29 13.66 -4.57 -9.90
N ASN A 30 12.55 -4.22 -9.25
CA ASN A 30 11.53 -5.20 -8.88
C ASN A 30 10.96 -5.88 -10.12
N ASN A 31 10.58 -7.15 -9.97
CA ASN A 31 9.80 -7.81 -11.00
C ASN A 31 8.39 -7.21 -11.02
N ILE A 32 7.83 -7.09 -12.21
CA ILE A 32 6.45 -6.64 -12.40
C ILE A 32 5.67 -7.79 -13.00
N THR A 33 4.47 -8.03 -12.48
CA THR A 33 3.56 -9.03 -13.01
C THR A 33 2.22 -8.43 -13.34
N TRP A 34 1.62 -8.93 -14.41
CA TRP A 34 0.27 -8.60 -14.80
C TRP A 34 -0.32 -9.79 -15.54
N ARG A 35 -1.60 -9.66 -15.87
CA ARG A 35 -2.26 -10.62 -16.74
C ARG A 35 -2.24 -10.03 -18.13
N GLU A 36 -1.51 -10.70 -19.02
CA GLU A 36 -1.36 -10.29 -20.40
C GLU A 36 -2.26 -11.14 -21.27
N ARG A 37 -3.09 -10.48 -22.08
CA ARG A 37 -3.85 -11.14 -23.14
C ARG A 37 -2.89 -11.47 -24.28
N VAL A 38 -2.80 -12.73 -24.69
CA VAL A 38 -1.88 -13.19 -25.74
C VAL A 38 -2.69 -13.62 -26.96
N GLU A 39 -2.66 -12.81 -28.01
CA GLU A 39 -3.29 -13.13 -29.29
C GLU A 39 -2.55 -14.30 -29.97
N GLY A 40 -3.31 -15.32 -30.36
CA GLY A 40 -2.80 -16.48 -31.09
C GLY A 40 -2.07 -17.53 -30.26
N GLN A 41 -2.25 -17.57 -28.92
CA GLN A 41 -1.73 -18.62 -28.03
C GLN A 41 -2.81 -19.30 -27.15
N ARG A 42 -2.66 -20.62 -26.94
CA ARG A 42 -3.50 -21.54 -26.14
C ARG A 42 -3.94 -21.10 -24.75
N ILE A 43 -3.06 -20.39 -24.03
CA ILE A 43 -3.34 -19.79 -22.72
C ILE A 43 -3.37 -18.28 -22.96
N PRO A 44 -4.56 -17.70 -22.99
CA PRO A 44 -4.75 -16.34 -23.46
C PRO A 44 -4.44 -15.32 -22.39
N PHE A 45 -4.58 -15.66 -21.11
CA PHE A 45 -3.99 -14.88 -20.05
C PHE A 45 -2.82 -15.63 -19.47
N ARG A 46 -1.62 -15.24 -19.89
CA ARG A 46 -0.43 -15.62 -19.14
C ARG A 46 -0.23 -14.62 -18.02
N ARG A 47 0.20 -15.12 -16.87
CA ARG A 47 0.84 -14.27 -15.86
C ARG A 47 2.16 -13.85 -16.45
N ALA A 48 2.16 -12.71 -17.11
CA ALA A 48 3.36 -12.13 -17.66
C ALA A 48 4.19 -11.60 -16.49
N LEU A 49 5.50 -11.71 -16.69
CA LEU A 49 6.51 -11.27 -15.75
C LEU A 49 7.52 -10.49 -16.56
N ILE A 50 7.78 -9.24 -16.18
CA ILE A 50 9.00 -8.57 -16.63
C ILE A 50 9.95 -8.46 -15.45
N SER A 51 11.14 -8.98 -15.65
CA SER A 51 12.33 -8.55 -14.93
C SER A 51 12.94 -7.34 -15.63
N GLU A 52 13.67 -6.50 -14.90
CA GLU A 52 14.36 -5.31 -15.44
C GLU A 52 13.43 -4.46 -16.32
N ALA A 53 12.35 -3.97 -15.70
CA ALA A 53 11.35 -3.13 -16.34
C ALA A 53 11.98 -1.90 -16.98
N ASN A 54 11.51 -1.50 -18.16
CA ASN A 54 11.94 -0.28 -18.84
C ASN A 54 10.81 0.24 -19.74
N ILE A 55 10.95 1.45 -20.28
CA ILE A 55 9.85 2.07 -21.04
C ILE A 55 9.49 1.28 -22.28
N LYS A 56 10.47 0.69 -22.96
CA LYS A 56 10.19 -0.12 -24.14
C LYS A 56 9.25 -1.27 -23.79
N LYS A 57 9.59 -2.04 -22.75
CA LYS A 57 8.79 -3.16 -22.25
C LYS A 57 7.41 -2.69 -21.78
N LEU A 58 7.32 -1.55 -21.07
CA LEU A 58 6.04 -1.02 -20.61
C LEU A 58 5.17 -0.53 -21.77
N ALA A 59 5.76 0.15 -22.75
CA ALA A 59 5.08 0.67 -23.92
C ALA A 59 4.53 -0.43 -24.84
N GLU A 60 5.17 -1.61 -24.85
CA GLU A 60 4.67 -2.82 -25.52
C GLU A 60 3.40 -3.37 -24.85
N ILE A 61 3.20 -3.11 -23.55
CA ILE A 61 2.03 -3.58 -22.80
C ILE A 61 0.83 -2.65 -22.98
N SER A 62 1.00 -1.38 -22.60
CA SER A 62 -0.09 -0.39 -22.68
C SER A 62 0.44 1.03 -22.59
N ARG A 63 -0.33 1.97 -23.16
CA ARG A 63 -0.12 3.41 -22.94
C ARG A 63 -0.66 3.88 -21.58
N PHE A 64 -1.59 3.15 -20.99
CA PHE A 64 -2.24 3.49 -19.73
C PHE A 64 -1.92 2.39 -18.72
N ILE A 65 -1.05 2.71 -17.76
CA ILE A 65 -0.49 1.74 -16.83
C ILE A 65 -0.69 2.22 -15.39
N PHE A 66 -1.21 1.34 -14.54
CA PHE A 66 -1.10 1.45 -13.09
C PHE A 66 0.01 0.53 -12.59
N ILE A 67 0.96 1.06 -11.83
CA ILE A 67 1.93 0.26 -11.07
C ILE A 67 1.48 0.21 -9.61
N THR A 68 1.03 -0.95 -9.17
CA THR A 68 0.47 -1.17 -7.83
C THR A 68 1.41 -1.99 -6.96
N GLY A 69 1.45 -1.71 -5.66
CA GLY A 69 2.27 -2.46 -4.72
C GLY A 69 2.20 -1.92 -3.30
N ALA A 70 2.54 -2.74 -2.31
CA ALA A 70 2.60 -2.34 -0.91
C ALA A 70 3.58 -1.18 -0.65
N GLY A 71 3.49 -0.55 0.52
CA GLY A 71 4.45 0.47 0.97
C GLY A 71 5.87 -0.10 1.04
N GLY A 72 6.88 0.71 0.71
CA GLY A 72 8.29 0.30 0.76
C GLY A 72 8.77 -0.62 -0.39
N LEU A 73 7.87 -1.18 -1.22
CA LEU A 73 8.25 -2.09 -2.32
C LEU A 73 9.09 -1.44 -3.43
N GLY A 74 9.20 -0.11 -3.50
CA GLY A 74 10.03 0.57 -4.49
C GLY A 74 9.27 1.19 -5.67
N LYS A 75 7.96 1.45 -5.56
CA LYS A 75 7.16 2.13 -6.61
C LYS A 75 7.80 3.44 -7.08
N SER A 76 8.13 4.35 -6.17
CA SER A 76 8.80 5.62 -6.51
C SER A 76 10.20 5.41 -7.12
N MET A 77 10.92 4.36 -6.69
CA MET A 77 12.21 3.99 -7.29
C MET A 77 12.02 3.49 -8.74
N MET A 78 10.98 2.69 -9.00
CA MET A 78 10.57 2.29 -10.34
C MET A 78 10.20 3.50 -11.21
N MET A 79 9.44 4.45 -10.68
CA MET A 79 9.07 5.68 -11.41
C MET A 79 10.29 6.52 -11.76
N ARG A 80 11.25 6.65 -10.84
CA ARG A 80 12.54 7.31 -11.10
C ARG A 80 13.39 6.56 -12.13
N HIS A 81 13.43 5.24 -12.06
CA HIS A 81 14.12 4.40 -13.06
C HIS A 81 13.52 4.59 -14.45
N LEU A 82 12.19 4.56 -14.58
CA LEU A 82 11.51 4.84 -15.84
C LEU A 82 11.83 6.24 -16.35
N LEU A 83 11.83 7.27 -15.50
CA LEU A 83 12.23 8.62 -15.89
C LEU A 83 13.66 8.68 -16.46
N LEU A 84 14.64 8.11 -15.77
CA LEU A 84 16.04 8.12 -16.23
C LEU A 84 16.22 7.29 -17.49
N ASN A 85 15.57 6.12 -17.57
CA ASN A 85 15.56 5.28 -18.75
C ASN A 85 14.99 6.03 -19.98
N ALA A 86 13.95 6.86 -19.82
CA ALA A 86 13.39 7.69 -20.89
C ALA A 86 14.42 8.69 -21.41
N ILE A 87 15.09 9.38 -20.48
CA ILE A 87 16.04 10.45 -20.80
C ILE A 87 17.24 9.87 -21.52
N ASP A 88 17.82 8.80 -20.98
CA ASP A 88 19.03 8.18 -21.55
C ASP A 88 18.77 7.56 -22.93
N ASN A 89 17.52 7.21 -23.23
CA ASN A 89 17.10 6.63 -24.51
C ASN A 89 16.19 7.56 -25.32
N PHE A 90 16.26 8.87 -25.08
CA PHE A 90 15.39 9.85 -25.75
C PHE A 90 15.52 9.78 -27.27
N GLU A 91 16.73 9.57 -27.79
CA GLU A 91 16.96 9.49 -29.23
C GLU A 91 16.20 8.35 -29.90
N THR A 92 15.96 7.27 -29.16
CA THR A 92 15.23 6.09 -29.63
C THR A 92 13.72 6.26 -29.46
N PHE A 93 13.27 6.68 -28.27
CA PHE A 93 11.84 6.70 -27.95
C PHE A 93 11.15 7.99 -28.41
N LYS A 94 11.88 9.10 -28.53
CA LYS A 94 11.36 10.45 -28.79
C LYS A 94 10.22 10.87 -27.83
N LEU A 95 10.21 10.29 -26.63
CA LEU A 95 9.26 10.58 -25.57
C LEU A 95 9.84 11.61 -24.61
N ILE A 96 9.05 12.61 -24.25
CA ILE A 96 9.35 13.63 -23.26
C ILE A 96 8.82 13.14 -21.92
N PRO A 97 9.68 12.67 -21.00
CA PRO A 97 9.22 12.21 -19.71
C PRO A 97 8.96 13.39 -18.79
N VAL A 98 7.84 13.34 -18.08
CA VAL A 98 7.41 14.32 -17.09
C VAL A 98 7.13 13.58 -15.79
N PHE A 99 7.91 13.87 -14.75
CA PHE A 99 7.71 13.31 -13.43
C PHE A 99 6.75 14.19 -12.63
N ILE A 100 5.68 13.58 -12.13
CA ILE A 100 4.53 14.25 -11.54
C ILE A 100 4.28 13.62 -10.16
N PRO A 101 4.95 14.11 -9.10
CA PRO A 101 4.63 13.68 -7.74
C PRO A 101 3.17 14.05 -7.44
N LEU A 102 2.35 13.13 -6.96
CA LEU A 102 0.94 13.41 -6.65
C LEU A 102 0.73 13.92 -5.22
N LYS A 103 1.71 13.69 -4.33
CA LYS A 103 1.73 14.26 -2.98
C LYS A 103 1.60 15.79 -2.91
N ASP A 104 2.06 16.52 -3.93
CA ASP A 104 1.95 17.99 -3.94
C ASP A 104 0.63 18.48 -4.59
N PHE A 105 -0.28 17.59 -4.99
CA PHE A 105 -1.53 17.95 -5.66
C PHE A 105 -2.62 18.34 -4.65
N ASP A 106 -3.10 19.58 -4.76
CA ASP A 106 -4.15 20.12 -3.88
C ASP A 106 -5.18 20.99 -4.63
N ASN A 107 -6.19 21.49 -3.92
CA ASN A 107 -7.19 22.40 -4.49
C ASN A 107 -6.60 23.74 -4.95
N SER A 108 -5.43 24.15 -4.43
CA SER A 108 -4.74 25.37 -4.84
C SER A 108 -3.95 25.20 -6.15
N SER A 109 -3.62 23.96 -6.49
CA SER A 109 -2.87 23.55 -7.69
C SER A 109 -3.63 23.81 -9.01
N GLY A 110 -4.93 24.09 -8.95
CA GLY A 110 -5.76 24.41 -10.12
C GLY A 110 -6.16 23.17 -10.94
N LYS A 111 -6.23 23.31 -12.29
CA LYS A 111 -6.50 22.19 -13.20
C LYS A 111 -5.24 21.33 -13.38
N LEU A 112 -5.41 20.03 -13.58
CA LEU A 112 -4.35 19.02 -13.75
C LEU A 112 -3.35 19.42 -14.83
N PHE A 113 -3.83 20.03 -15.92
CA PHE A 113 -2.97 20.58 -16.95
C PHE A 113 -1.96 21.61 -16.40
N ASP A 114 -2.43 22.55 -15.58
CA ASP A 114 -1.61 23.60 -15.00
C ASP A 114 -0.62 23.03 -13.98
N TYR A 115 -1.06 22.04 -13.20
CA TYR A 115 -0.20 21.30 -12.28
C TYR A 115 0.95 20.60 -13.01
N ILE A 116 0.66 19.84 -14.07
CA ILE A 116 1.68 19.14 -14.87
C ILE A 116 2.61 20.15 -15.54
N PHE A 117 2.05 21.24 -16.08
CA PHE A 117 2.82 22.29 -16.73
C PHE A 117 3.78 22.98 -15.74
N ALA A 118 3.36 23.22 -14.50
CA ALA A 118 4.22 23.79 -13.47
C ALA A 118 5.49 22.94 -13.28
N LYS A 119 5.36 21.62 -13.17
CA LYS A 119 6.47 20.68 -13.02
C LYS A 119 7.44 20.67 -14.22
N ILE A 120 6.97 21.06 -15.41
CA ILE A 120 7.83 21.23 -16.60
C ILE A 120 8.55 22.59 -16.53
N SER A 121 7.79 23.65 -16.21
CA SER A 121 8.30 25.02 -16.15
C SER A 121 9.37 25.23 -15.09
N ASP A 122 9.35 24.43 -14.02
CA ASP A 122 10.40 24.40 -12.98
C ASP A 122 11.79 24.09 -13.55
N PHE A 123 11.87 23.33 -14.65
CA PHE A 123 13.13 23.01 -15.30
C PHE A 123 13.43 23.91 -16.50
N GLU A 124 12.42 24.38 -17.22
CA GLU A 124 12.61 25.15 -18.45
C GLU A 124 11.55 26.24 -18.63
N SER A 125 11.90 27.48 -18.30
CA SER A 125 11.00 28.65 -18.38
C SER A 125 10.67 29.10 -19.81
N GLY A 126 11.41 28.62 -20.81
CA GLY A 126 11.16 28.93 -22.23
C GLY A 126 10.02 28.12 -22.87
N ILE A 127 9.50 27.09 -22.20
CA ILE A 127 8.40 26.27 -22.72
C ILE A 127 7.08 26.96 -22.41
N THR A 128 6.28 27.26 -23.43
CA THR A 128 4.94 27.83 -23.23
C THR A 128 3.88 26.75 -23.04
N LYS A 129 2.73 27.10 -22.46
CA LYS A 129 1.57 26.19 -22.41
C LYS A 129 1.16 25.70 -23.79
N ALA A 130 1.30 26.54 -24.83
CA ALA A 130 1.00 26.16 -26.20
C ALA A 130 1.95 25.07 -26.73
N ASP A 131 3.24 25.14 -26.37
CA ASP A 131 4.21 24.10 -26.75
C ASP A 131 3.94 22.79 -26.03
N PHE A 132 3.53 22.85 -24.75
CA PHE A 132 3.11 21.66 -24.02
C PHE A 132 1.85 21.03 -24.63
N VAL A 133 0.85 21.83 -25.02
CA VAL A 133 -0.32 21.31 -25.76
C VAL A 133 0.09 20.66 -27.06
N LYS A 134 1.01 21.25 -27.84
CA LYS A 134 1.53 20.63 -29.08
C LYS A 134 2.19 19.28 -28.81
N ALA A 135 2.99 19.18 -27.74
CA ALA A 135 3.64 17.93 -27.36
C ALA A 135 2.64 16.83 -26.96
N LEU A 136 1.64 17.18 -26.15
CA LEU A 136 0.55 16.29 -25.76
C LEU A 136 -0.30 15.85 -26.97
N SER A 137 -0.68 16.78 -27.83
CA SER A 137 -1.44 16.46 -29.06
C SER A 137 -0.64 15.59 -30.03
N ALA A 138 0.69 15.66 -30.01
CA ALA A 138 1.56 14.82 -30.81
C ALA A 138 1.82 13.43 -30.19
N GLY A 139 1.28 13.12 -29.01
CA GLY A 139 1.47 11.84 -28.33
C GLY A 139 2.91 11.58 -27.86
N ARG A 140 3.68 12.65 -27.62
CA ARG A 140 5.11 12.53 -27.32
C ARG A 140 5.43 12.59 -25.83
N CYS A 141 4.44 12.63 -24.95
CA CYS A 141 4.69 12.71 -23.50
C CYS A 141 4.63 11.33 -22.83
N LEU A 142 5.56 11.10 -21.91
CA LEU A 142 5.49 10.04 -20.91
C LEU A 142 5.22 10.71 -19.56
N LEU A 143 4.00 10.61 -19.07
CA LEU A 143 3.52 11.24 -17.86
C LEU A 143 3.58 10.22 -16.72
N LEU A 144 4.50 10.44 -15.78
CA LEU A 144 4.79 9.56 -14.65
C LEU A 144 4.19 10.15 -13.37
N PHE A 145 3.00 9.70 -12.99
CA PHE A 145 2.29 10.14 -11.79
C PHE A 145 2.65 9.26 -10.59
N ASP A 146 3.39 9.77 -9.62
CA ASP A 146 3.86 8.98 -8.48
C ASP A 146 3.04 9.26 -7.21
N GLY A 147 2.40 8.24 -6.64
CA GLY A 147 1.75 8.30 -5.33
C GLY A 147 0.28 8.72 -5.35
N LEU A 148 -0.59 8.04 -6.09
CA LEU A 148 -2.04 8.35 -6.08
C LEU A 148 -2.66 8.18 -4.67
N ASP A 149 -2.11 7.28 -3.85
CA ASP A 149 -2.48 7.10 -2.45
C ASP A 149 -2.03 8.22 -1.51
N GLU A 150 -1.30 9.21 -2.03
CA GLU A 150 -0.78 10.37 -1.29
C GLU A 150 -1.62 11.64 -1.51
N ILE A 151 -2.64 11.59 -2.38
CA ILE A 151 -3.61 12.70 -2.55
C ILE A 151 -4.61 12.68 -1.38
N GLY A 152 -4.78 13.82 -0.71
CA GLY A 152 -5.77 13.95 0.38
C GLY A 152 -7.21 13.70 -0.09
N MET A 153 -8.05 13.09 0.75
CA MET A 153 -9.38 12.58 0.37
C MET A 153 -10.28 13.61 -0.32
N ASN A 154 -10.23 14.87 0.13
CA ASN A 154 -11.04 15.95 -0.44
C ASN A 154 -10.72 16.25 -1.92
N ASN A 155 -9.52 15.86 -2.38
CA ASN A 155 -9.00 16.18 -3.70
C ASN A 155 -8.99 14.97 -4.64
N VAL A 156 -9.07 13.73 -4.11
CA VAL A 156 -8.99 12.50 -4.91
C VAL A 156 -10.08 12.46 -5.99
N GLY A 157 -11.36 12.62 -5.61
CA GLY A 157 -12.45 12.57 -6.59
C GLY A 157 -12.39 13.71 -7.62
N PHE A 158 -11.81 14.86 -7.26
CA PHE A 158 -11.55 15.94 -8.21
C PHE A 158 -10.42 15.59 -9.17
N PHE A 159 -9.32 15.04 -8.65
CA PHE A 159 -8.19 14.57 -9.43
C PHE A 159 -8.61 13.50 -10.44
N GLU A 160 -9.35 12.47 -9.99
CA GLU A 160 -9.83 11.37 -10.84
C GLU A 160 -10.63 11.89 -12.03
N ARG A 161 -11.62 12.77 -11.79
CA ARG A 161 -12.42 13.39 -12.87
C ARG A 161 -11.55 14.16 -13.86
N GLN A 162 -10.56 14.91 -13.36
CA GLN A 162 -9.66 15.65 -14.24
C GLN A 162 -8.71 14.75 -15.01
N LEU A 163 -8.23 13.67 -14.40
CA LEU A 163 -7.36 12.69 -15.04
C LEU A 163 -8.11 11.93 -16.14
N CYS A 164 -9.36 11.54 -15.93
CA CYS A 164 -10.21 10.95 -16.98
C CYS A 164 -10.36 11.94 -18.15
N SER A 165 -10.79 13.17 -17.88
CA SER A 165 -10.92 14.20 -18.93
C SER A 165 -9.59 14.48 -19.66
N PHE A 166 -8.47 14.48 -18.95
CA PHE A 166 -7.14 14.71 -19.52
C PHE A 166 -6.68 13.54 -20.40
N THR A 167 -6.89 12.31 -19.95
CA THR A 167 -6.51 11.10 -20.70
C THR A 167 -7.38 10.91 -21.94
N ASP A 168 -8.67 11.27 -21.88
CA ASP A 168 -9.59 11.27 -23.03
C ASP A 168 -9.21 12.32 -24.08
N LYS A 169 -8.72 13.48 -23.64
CA LYS A 169 -8.29 14.54 -24.56
C LYS A 169 -6.95 14.22 -25.24
N TYR A 170 -6.05 13.52 -24.55
CA TYR A 170 -4.65 13.35 -24.97
C TYR A 170 -4.24 11.86 -25.04
N THR A 171 -5.08 11.04 -25.65
CA THR A 171 -5.00 9.56 -25.65
C THR A 171 -3.72 8.94 -26.22
N ALA A 172 -2.97 9.68 -27.05
CA ALA A 172 -1.77 9.17 -27.70
C ALA A 172 -0.51 9.17 -26.80
N ASN A 173 -0.59 9.76 -25.60
CA ASN A 173 0.52 9.82 -24.65
C ASN A 173 0.60 8.57 -23.78
N TYR A 174 1.75 8.39 -23.12
CA TYR A 174 1.94 7.34 -22.11
C TYR A 174 1.63 7.90 -20.72
N TYR A 175 0.84 7.17 -19.96
CA TYR A 175 0.41 7.46 -18.61
C TYR A 175 0.82 6.29 -17.72
N VAL A 176 1.72 6.54 -16.78
CA VAL A 176 2.10 5.56 -15.76
C VAL A 176 1.77 6.16 -14.41
N ILE A 177 0.92 5.49 -13.65
CA ILE A 177 0.47 5.97 -12.34
C ILE A 177 0.85 4.95 -11.28
N SER A 178 1.48 5.37 -10.19
CA SER A 178 1.80 4.50 -9.07
C SER A 178 0.77 4.65 -7.94
N SER A 179 0.36 3.55 -7.31
CA SER A 179 -0.54 3.57 -6.14
C SER A 179 -0.38 2.32 -5.26
N ARG A 180 -0.90 2.37 -4.03
CA ARG A 180 -1.13 1.16 -3.22
C ARG A 180 -2.33 0.37 -3.75
N PRO A 181 -2.38 -0.97 -3.59
CA PRO A 181 -3.39 -1.85 -4.22
C PRO A 181 -4.80 -1.75 -3.64
N TYR A 182 -5.09 -0.73 -2.82
CA TYR A 182 -6.29 -0.68 -1.97
C TYR A 182 -7.28 0.43 -2.36
N GLN A 183 -6.99 1.18 -3.43
CA GLN A 183 -7.96 2.06 -4.07
C GLN A 183 -8.77 1.25 -5.10
N SER A 184 -10.09 1.39 -5.09
CA SER A 184 -10.95 0.85 -6.15
C SER A 184 -10.61 1.59 -7.45
N PHE A 185 -10.00 0.90 -8.41
CA PHE A 185 -9.63 1.47 -9.71
C PHE A 185 -10.79 1.46 -10.71
N VAL A 186 -12.03 1.21 -10.25
CA VAL A 186 -13.22 1.12 -11.11
C VAL A 186 -13.38 2.36 -12.00
N SER A 187 -12.99 3.55 -11.53
CA SER A 187 -12.99 4.79 -12.31
C SER A 187 -11.97 4.84 -13.48
N PHE A 188 -11.13 3.82 -13.66
CA PHE A 188 -9.98 3.81 -14.58
C PHE A 188 -9.94 2.59 -15.53
N GLU A 189 -11.09 2.23 -16.11
CA GLU A 189 -11.25 1.05 -16.99
C GLU A 189 -10.19 0.91 -18.10
N ARG A 190 -9.66 2.02 -18.62
CA ARG A 190 -8.65 2.01 -19.70
C ARG A 190 -7.23 1.63 -19.25
N PHE A 191 -6.96 1.57 -17.95
CA PHE A 191 -5.61 1.36 -17.44
C PHE A 191 -5.32 -0.12 -17.17
N CYS A 192 -4.18 -0.59 -17.69
CA CYS A 192 -3.65 -1.92 -17.35
C CYS A 192 -2.99 -1.88 -15.97
N VAL A 193 -3.43 -2.74 -15.05
CA VAL A 193 -2.87 -2.83 -13.70
C VAL A 193 -1.70 -3.81 -13.67
N LEU A 194 -0.51 -3.27 -13.49
CA LEU A 194 0.72 -4.00 -13.26
C LEU A 194 1.05 -4.03 -11.77
N ARG A 195 1.31 -5.22 -11.22
CA ARG A 195 1.66 -5.43 -9.81
C ARG A 195 3.17 -5.53 -9.65
N LEU A 196 3.73 -4.65 -8.83
CA LEU A 196 5.11 -4.73 -8.37
C LEU A 196 5.23 -5.92 -7.41
N LEU A 197 6.12 -6.86 -7.72
CA LEU A 197 6.35 -8.02 -6.88
C LEU A 197 7.35 -7.72 -5.75
N PRO A 198 7.17 -8.38 -4.59
CA PRO A 198 8.20 -8.44 -3.57
C PRO A 198 9.50 -9.05 -4.15
N PHE A 199 10.64 -8.67 -3.57
CA PHE A 199 11.94 -9.16 -4.02
C PHE A 199 12.06 -10.67 -3.89
N THR A 200 12.59 -11.30 -4.94
CA THR A 200 13.12 -12.66 -4.83
C THR A 200 14.39 -12.66 -3.97
N ILE A 201 14.83 -13.84 -3.55
CA ILE A 201 16.08 -13.98 -2.78
C ILE A 201 17.29 -13.43 -3.57
N GLU A 202 17.31 -13.62 -4.89
CA GLU A 202 18.38 -13.10 -5.76
C GLU A 202 18.36 -11.57 -5.81
N GLN A 203 17.17 -10.96 -5.95
CA GLN A 203 17.03 -9.49 -5.93
C GLN A 203 17.42 -8.90 -4.57
N ALA A 204 17.03 -9.57 -3.48
CA ALA A 204 17.41 -9.19 -2.13
C ALA A 204 18.93 -9.23 -1.94
N LEU A 205 19.58 -10.34 -2.32
CA LEU A 205 21.04 -10.47 -2.24
C LEU A 205 21.75 -9.44 -3.13
N HIS A 206 21.26 -9.19 -4.33
CA HIS A 206 21.82 -8.20 -5.24
C HIS A 206 21.73 -6.78 -4.67
N LEU A 207 20.62 -6.43 -4.01
CA LEU A 207 20.53 -5.15 -3.31
C LEU A 207 21.62 -5.06 -2.22
N ILE A 208 21.76 -6.08 -1.38
CA ILE A 208 22.81 -6.10 -0.33
C ILE A 208 24.22 -6.01 -0.92
N ASP A 209 24.48 -6.66 -2.05
CA ASP A 209 25.75 -6.60 -2.73
C ASP A 209 26.07 -5.18 -3.21
N ASN A 210 25.08 -4.50 -3.77
CA ASN A 210 25.23 -3.15 -4.30
C ASN A 210 25.27 -2.05 -3.22
N LEU A 211 24.68 -2.31 -2.05
CA LEU A 211 24.74 -1.36 -0.94
C LEU A 211 26.17 -1.27 -0.38
N ASP A 212 26.78 -0.10 -0.56
CA ASP A 212 27.98 0.36 0.14
C ASP A 212 27.67 0.57 1.64
N PHE A 213 27.81 -0.50 2.44
CA PHE A 213 27.55 -0.53 3.88
C PHE A 213 28.81 -0.98 4.63
N ARG A 214 29.25 -0.15 5.59
CA ARG A 214 30.45 -0.37 6.42
C ARG A 214 31.66 -0.84 5.60
N PRO A 215 32.14 -0.04 4.62
CA PRO A 215 33.34 -0.40 3.86
C PRO A 215 34.59 -0.51 4.74
N ASP A 216 34.57 0.06 5.95
CA ASP A 216 35.56 -0.08 7.01
C ASP A 216 35.57 -1.46 7.68
N ASP A 217 34.42 -2.15 7.72
CA ASP A 217 34.29 -3.54 8.21
C ASP A 217 33.36 -4.36 7.30
N PRO A 218 33.89 -4.84 6.16
CA PRO A 218 33.11 -5.60 5.18
C PRO A 218 32.60 -6.94 5.72
N THR A 219 33.11 -7.41 6.87
CA THR A 219 32.70 -8.69 7.45
C THR A 219 31.25 -8.67 7.94
N ILE A 220 30.75 -7.50 8.36
CA ILE A 220 29.36 -7.33 8.82
C ILE A 220 28.40 -7.58 7.66
N LYS A 221 28.63 -6.91 6.53
CA LYS A 221 27.80 -7.08 5.32
C LYS A 221 27.86 -8.51 4.80
N ALA A 222 29.05 -9.12 4.79
CA ALA A 222 29.23 -10.51 4.37
C ALA A 222 28.45 -11.51 5.26
N LYS A 223 28.49 -11.33 6.59
CA LYS A 223 27.71 -12.14 7.55
C LYS A 223 26.21 -11.96 7.35
N PHE A 224 25.74 -10.72 7.19
CA PHE A 224 24.33 -10.45 6.93
C PHE A 224 23.86 -11.13 5.65
N ARG A 225 24.63 -10.98 4.56
CA ARG A 225 24.36 -11.61 3.27
C ARG A 225 24.27 -13.12 3.38
N TYR A 226 25.16 -13.75 4.15
CA TYR A 226 25.13 -15.19 4.42
C TYR A 226 23.87 -15.59 5.19
N GLU A 227 23.56 -14.93 6.32
CA GLU A 227 22.35 -15.20 7.10
C GLU A 227 21.07 -14.96 6.30
N LEU A 228 21.06 -13.94 5.42
CA LEU A 228 19.97 -13.65 4.49
C LEU A 228 19.70 -14.84 3.57
N ASN A 229 20.75 -15.39 2.96
CA ASN A 229 20.65 -16.52 2.05
C ASN A 229 20.16 -17.80 2.76
N GLU A 230 20.75 -18.10 3.92
CA GLU A 230 20.52 -19.39 4.60
C GLU A 230 19.20 -19.43 5.37
N ARG A 231 18.86 -18.35 6.07
CA ARG A 231 17.81 -18.36 7.10
C ARG A 231 16.85 -17.19 7.01
N LEU A 232 17.34 -15.94 7.04
CA LEU A 232 16.52 -14.75 7.29
C LEU A 232 15.50 -14.51 6.17
N TYR A 233 15.84 -14.82 4.91
CA TYR A 233 14.87 -14.68 3.82
C TYR A 233 13.64 -15.60 4.02
N LYS A 234 13.84 -16.80 4.59
CA LYS A 234 12.74 -17.74 4.85
C LYS A 234 11.96 -17.40 6.12
N THR A 235 12.65 -17.01 7.19
CA THR A 235 12.03 -16.76 8.50
C THR A 235 11.41 -15.37 8.63
N HIS A 236 11.91 -14.38 7.88
CA HIS A 236 11.51 -12.97 7.96
C HIS A 236 11.11 -12.42 6.58
N ARG A 237 10.31 -13.18 5.82
CA ARG A 237 9.87 -12.82 4.45
C ARG A 237 9.28 -11.40 4.36
N ALA A 238 8.41 -11.03 5.31
CA ALA A 238 7.77 -9.71 5.33
C ALA A 238 8.79 -8.55 5.28
N PHE A 239 9.97 -8.73 5.88
CA PHE A 239 11.04 -7.74 5.89
C PHE A 239 11.98 -7.88 4.68
N THR A 240 12.38 -9.12 4.38
CA THR A 240 13.43 -9.40 3.39
C THR A 240 12.96 -9.26 1.94
N GLU A 241 11.65 -9.40 1.69
CA GLU A 241 11.07 -9.19 0.37
C GLU A 241 10.76 -7.72 0.07
N ASN A 242 10.83 -6.84 1.09
CA ASN A 242 10.58 -5.40 0.96
C ASN A 242 11.93 -4.65 0.94
N PRO A 243 12.32 -3.99 -0.18
CA PRO A 243 13.63 -3.37 -0.32
C PRO A 243 13.98 -2.37 0.79
N LEU A 244 12.99 -1.60 1.24
CA LEU A 244 13.15 -0.64 2.33
C LEU A 244 13.45 -1.36 3.65
N LEU A 245 12.62 -2.35 3.99
CA LEU A 245 12.77 -3.09 5.25
C LEU A 245 14.07 -3.90 5.23
N LEU A 246 14.43 -4.49 4.10
CA LEU A 246 15.70 -5.18 3.91
C LEU A 246 16.92 -4.26 4.13
N THR A 247 16.87 -3.03 3.61
CA THR A 247 17.94 -2.03 3.81
C THR A 247 18.09 -1.67 5.29
N ILE A 248 16.97 -1.41 5.97
CA ILE A 248 16.96 -1.12 7.41
C ILE A 248 17.47 -2.33 8.21
N MET A 249 17.06 -3.54 7.82
CA MET A 249 17.48 -4.79 8.46
C MET A 249 19.00 -4.98 8.39
N LEU A 250 19.64 -4.66 7.25
CA LEU A 250 21.09 -4.59 7.11
C LEU A 250 21.70 -3.56 8.07
N MET A 251 21.13 -2.36 8.12
CA MET A 251 21.61 -1.28 9.00
C MET A 251 21.54 -1.65 10.48
N THR A 252 20.53 -2.42 10.89
CA THR A 252 20.33 -2.86 12.28
C THR A 252 21.08 -4.15 12.63
N PHE A 253 21.56 -4.91 11.65
CA PHE A 253 22.16 -6.23 11.86
C PHE A 253 23.41 -6.20 12.76
N GLU A 254 24.16 -5.10 12.74
CA GLU A 254 25.31 -4.91 13.63
C GLU A 254 24.88 -4.80 15.11
N MET A 255 23.69 -4.24 15.35
CA MET A 255 23.23 -3.90 16.69
C MET A 255 22.46 -5.04 17.37
N PHE A 256 21.85 -5.94 16.60
CA PHE A 256 20.97 -6.99 17.14
C PHE A 256 21.35 -8.36 16.57
N ALA A 257 21.59 -9.33 17.46
CA ALA A 257 21.91 -10.71 17.09
C ALA A 257 20.70 -11.46 16.46
N GLU A 258 19.48 -10.99 16.75
CA GLU A 258 18.23 -11.55 16.24
C GLU A 258 17.38 -10.46 15.58
N VAL A 259 16.78 -10.80 14.44
CA VAL A 259 15.90 -9.91 13.70
C VAL A 259 14.50 -10.02 14.34
N PRO A 260 13.84 -8.89 14.64
CA PRO A 260 12.51 -8.94 15.22
C PRO A 260 11.47 -9.56 14.28
N SER A 261 10.55 -10.35 14.83
CA SER A 261 9.41 -10.92 14.09
C SER A 261 8.24 -9.94 13.95
N GLN A 262 8.10 -8.97 14.86
CA GLN A 262 7.02 -7.98 14.86
C GLN A 262 7.44 -6.64 14.22
N MET A 263 6.53 -6.06 13.43
CA MET A 263 6.77 -4.82 12.67
C MET A 263 7.11 -3.63 13.56
N HIS A 264 6.44 -3.48 14.71
CA HIS A 264 6.70 -2.35 15.60
C HIS A 264 8.08 -2.43 16.27
N ILE A 265 8.58 -3.63 16.57
CA ILE A 265 9.93 -3.84 17.12
C ILE A 265 10.96 -3.49 16.05
N PHE A 266 10.72 -3.92 14.81
CA PHE A 266 11.57 -3.59 13.69
C PHE A 266 11.71 -2.07 13.50
N TYR A 267 10.61 -1.31 13.50
CA TYR A 267 10.69 0.15 13.36
C TYR A 267 11.32 0.83 14.57
N ARG A 268 11.13 0.30 15.78
CA ARG A 268 11.85 0.76 16.97
C ARG A 268 13.36 0.62 16.78
N GLU A 269 13.81 -0.55 16.31
CA GLU A 269 15.23 -0.80 16.08
C GLU A 269 15.77 0.00 14.91
N ALA A 270 14.97 0.21 13.85
CA ALA A 270 15.30 1.11 12.76
C ALA A 270 15.56 2.53 13.24
N PHE A 271 14.67 3.06 14.08
CA PHE A 271 14.82 4.38 14.69
C PHE A 271 16.05 4.46 15.59
N ASN A 272 16.26 3.44 16.43
CA ASN A 272 17.44 3.36 17.30
C ASN A 272 18.73 3.33 16.47
N ALA A 273 18.77 2.57 15.39
CA ALA A 273 19.91 2.52 14.49
C ALA A 273 20.13 3.89 13.84
N LEU A 274 19.12 4.49 13.21
CA LEU A 274 19.23 5.82 12.60
C LEU A 274 19.71 6.90 13.58
N SER A 275 19.28 6.82 14.84
CA SER A 275 19.74 7.72 15.91
C SER A 275 21.22 7.53 16.31
N ARG A 276 21.80 6.34 16.05
CA ARG A 276 23.17 5.95 16.44
C ARG A 276 24.16 5.90 15.27
N THR A 277 23.73 5.58 14.05
CA THR A 277 24.60 5.36 12.89
C THR A 277 25.36 6.64 12.49
N HIS A 278 24.84 7.83 12.83
CA HIS A 278 25.58 9.09 12.67
C HIS A 278 26.72 9.32 13.67
N ASP A 279 26.69 8.64 14.83
CA ASP A 279 27.72 8.76 15.87
C ASP A 279 28.90 7.82 15.57
N ALA A 280 28.63 6.59 15.11
CA ALA A 280 29.67 5.58 14.91
C ALA A 280 30.70 5.95 13.83
N SER A 281 30.29 6.69 12.79
CA SER A 281 31.19 7.16 11.71
C SER A 281 32.22 8.20 12.15
N LYS A 282 32.15 8.72 13.39
CA LYS A 282 33.05 9.78 13.91
C LYS A 282 33.79 9.41 15.20
N GLY A 283 33.85 8.12 15.56
CA GLY A 283 34.36 7.69 16.87
C GLY A 283 33.33 7.94 17.97
N ALA A 284 33.64 7.54 19.21
CA ALA A 284 32.72 7.43 20.36
C ALA A 284 32.07 8.75 20.87
N TYR A 285 31.83 9.73 20.01
CA TYR A 285 31.20 11.00 20.32
C TYR A 285 29.71 10.96 19.98
N LYS A 286 28.88 11.00 21.02
CA LYS A 286 27.43 11.12 20.87
C LYS A 286 27.12 12.53 20.37
N ARG A 287 26.60 12.68 19.16
CA ARG A 287 26.25 14.00 18.61
C ARG A 287 25.06 14.55 19.39
N GLU A 288 25.26 15.68 20.04
CA GLU A 288 24.13 16.39 20.66
C GLU A 288 23.18 16.87 19.56
N LEU A 289 21.92 16.45 19.66
CA LEU A 289 20.83 16.95 18.84
C LEU A 289 20.75 18.48 18.99
N LYS A 290 20.46 19.19 17.91
CA LYS A 290 20.31 20.66 17.95
C LYS A 290 19.17 21.08 18.87
N SER A 291 18.15 20.23 18.96
CA SER A 291 17.04 20.34 19.89
C SER A 291 17.40 20.13 21.36
N GLN A 292 18.62 19.63 21.67
CA GLN A 292 19.11 19.28 23.01
C GLN A 292 18.24 18.24 23.73
N LEU A 293 17.41 17.50 23.00
CA LEU A 293 16.59 16.43 23.53
C LEU A 293 17.40 15.13 23.60
N SER A 294 17.06 14.25 24.56
CA SER A 294 17.47 12.85 24.48
C SER A 294 16.73 12.15 23.35
N VAL A 295 17.24 11.03 22.86
CA VAL A 295 16.59 10.23 21.80
C VAL A 295 15.16 9.82 22.21
N ASP A 296 14.95 9.47 23.48
CA ASP A 296 13.63 9.11 24.00
C ASP A 296 12.66 10.31 24.03
N ALA A 297 13.14 11.47 24.50
CA ALA A 297 12.34 12.70 24.50
C ALA A 297 12.03 13.17 23.07
N PHE A 298 12.98 13.02 22.15
CA PHE A 298 12.78 13.30 20.74
C PHE A 298 11.73 12.37 20.13
N SER A 299 11.82 11.08 20.42
CA SER A 299 10.86 10.05 19.99
C SER A 299 9.43 10.38 20.44
N GLU A 300 9.26 10.81 21.69
CA GLU A 300 7.95 11.21 22.22
C GLU A 300 7.35 12.42 21.48
N VAL A 301 8.16 13.47 21.28
CA VAL A 301 7.73 14.66 20.53
C VAL A 301 7.40 14.30 19.08
N PHE A 302 8.23 13.46 18.45
CA PHE A 302 8.03 13.03 17.07
C PHE A 302 6.79 12.14 16.92
N ALA A 303 6.50 11.28 17.90
CA ALA A 303 5.28 10.47 17.93
C ALA A 303 4.03 11.35 17.87
N GLU A 304 3.98 12.41 18.68
CA GLU A 304 2.84 13.35 18.68
C GLU A 304 2.72 14.12 17.35
N VAL A 305 3.85 14.57 16.78
CA VAL A 305 3.88 15.20 15.43
C VAL A 305 3.33 14.24 14.38
N CYS A 306 3.82 13.00 14.35
CA CYS A 306 3.39 11.97 13.42
C CYS A 306 1.89 11.72 13.55
N PHE A 307 1.36 11.55 14.77
CA PHE A 307 -0.07 11.33 14.96
C PHE A 307 -0.92 12.51 14.48
N ARG A 308 -0.54 13.75 14.78
CA ARG A 308 -1.32 14.94 14.37
C ARG A 308 -1.32 15.13 12.86
N THR A 309 -0.17 14.94 12.23
CA THR A 309 -0.03 15.07 10.78
C THR A 309 -0.69 13.89 10.06
N TYR A 310 -0.59 12.69 10.63
CA TYR A 310 -1.34 11.51 10.22
C TYR A 310 -2.84 11.78 10.30
N TRP A 311 -3.33 12.37 11.40
CA TRP A 311 -4.75 12.69 11.58
C TRP A 311 -5.30 13.60 10.49
N ASP A 312 -4.51 14.60 10.09
CA ASP A 312 -4.84 15.60 9.07
C ASP A 312 -4.46 15.18 7.62
N GLU A 313 -3.92 13.97 7.43
CA GLU A 313 -3.45 13.47 6.11
C GLU A 313 -2.37 14.36 5.48
N LYS A 314 -1.50 14.92 6.30
CA LYS A 314 -0.37 15.71 5.85
C LYS A 314 0.87 14.83 5.71
N PHE A 315 1.33 14.69 4.47
CA PHE A 315 2.53 13.94 4.09
C PHE A 315 3.73 14.84 3.77
N GLU A 316 3.48 16.14 3.63
CA GLU A 316 4.48 17.18 3.40
C GLU A 316 4.13 18.46 4.14
N PHE A 317 5.14 19.29 4.39
CA PHE A 317 5.01 20.51 5.18
C PHE A 317 5.90 21.63 4.63
N SER A 318 5.38 22.85 4.58
CA SER A 318 6.23 24.04 4.71
C SER A 318 6.72 24.20 6.16
N MET A 319 7.75 25.01 6.39
CA MET A 319 8.17 25.33 7.77
C MET A 319 7.03 25.97 8.57
N ASP A 320 6.29 26.88 7.96
CA ASP A 320 5.20 27.60 8.64
C ASP A 320 4.08 26.64 9.06
N GLU A 321 3.71 25.69 8.20
CA GLU A 321 2.76 24.63 8.55
C GLU A 321 3.30 23.74 9.67
N PHE A 322 4.57 23.36 9.59
CA PHE A 322 5.20 22.55 10.63
C PHE A 322 5.21 23.27 11.99
N GLU A 323 5.49 24.57 12.01
CA GLU A 323 5.42 25.39 13.22
C GLU A 323 4.01 25.39 13.83
N VAL A 324 2.96 25.46 13.01
CA VAL A 324 1.57 25.37 13.49
C VAL A 324 1.30 24.01 14.16
N TYR A 325 1.82 22.91 13.61
CA TYR A 325 1.73 21.59 14.26
C TYR A 325 2.54 21.54 15.55
N PHE A 326 3.78 22.05 15.51
CA PHE A 326 4.72 22.02 16.61
C PHE A 326 4.22 22.83 17.82
N GLN A 327 3.61 23.98 17.59
CA GLN A 327 3.01 24.81 18.64
C GLN A 327 1.82 24.15 19.33
N LYS A 328 1.13 23.23 18.66
CA LYS A 328 -0.01 22.49 19.23
C LYS A 328 0.42 21.30 20.08
N LEU A 329 1.70 20.93 20.09
CA LEU A 329 2.20 19.77 20.82
C LEU A 329 2.00 19.94 22.34
N THR A 330 1.63 18.85 22.98
CA THR A 330 1.32 18.82 24.42
C THR A 330 2.49 18.29 25.24
N SER A 331 3.43 17.56 24.62
CA SER A 331 4.65 17.08 25.30
C SER A 331 5.43 18.23 25.94
N MET A 332 5.89 18.00 27.18
CA MET A 332 6.74 18.94 27.91
C MET A 332 8.11 19.15 27.25
N TYR A 333 8.58 18.18 26.47
CA TYR A 333 9.85 18.26 25.77
C TYR A 333 9.79 19.19 24.56
N ALA A 334 8.63 19.30 23.90
CA ALA A 334 8.44 20.24 22.80
C ALA A 334 8.68 21.70 23.23
N LYS A 335 8.38 22.04 24.49
CA LYS A 335 8.62 23.37 25.07
C LYS A 335 10.09 23.68 25.35
N LYS A 336 10.97 22.67 25.32
CA LYS A 336 12.42 22.83 25.57
C LYS A 336 13.21 23.10 24.29
N THR A 337 12.54 23.06 23.13
CA THR A 337 13.18 23.24 21.83
C THR A 337 12.32 24.11 20.91
N THR A 338 12.85 24.45 19.74
CA THR A 338 12.13 25.18 18.70
C THR A 338 11.73 24.25 17.56
N ALA A 339 10.67 24.59 16.83
CA ALA A 339 10.27 23.83 15.65
C ALA A 339 11.40 23.73 14.62
N ALA A 340 12.17 24.81 14.45
CA ALA A 340 13.30 24.86 13.52
C ALA A 340 14.45 23.93 13.93
N ASP A 341 14.81 23.89 15.21
CA ASP A 341 15.86 22.99 15.72
C ASP A 341 15.42 21.53 15.68
N PHE A 342 14.15 21.25 16.00
CA PHE A 342 13.58 19.91 15.90
C PHE A 342 13.52 19.42 14.45
N MET A 343 13.06 20.26 13.51
CA MET A 343 13.04 19.92 12.09
C MET A 343 14.45 19.73 11.52
N TYR A 344 15.42 20.52 11.99
CA TYR A 344 16.83 20.31 11.64
C TYR A 344 17.28 18.90 12.05
N ASP A 345 16.97 18.48 13.28
CA ASP A 345 17.32 17.13 13.73
C ASP A 345 16.58 16.05 12.93
N LEU A 346 15.30 16.23 12.62
CA LEU A 346 14.55 15.29 11.77
C LEU A 346 15.20 15.06 10.40
N CYS A 347 15.74 16.13 9.80
CA CYS A 347 16.36 16.06 8.48
C CYS A 347 17.81 15.58 8.50
N TYR A 348 18.61 16.13 9.41
CA TYR A 348 20.07 16.05 9.33
C TYR A 348 20.71 15.21 10.44
N SER A 349 20.02 15.00 11.55
CA SER A 349 20.54 14.21 12.68
C SER A 349 19.94 12.80 12.70
N MET A 350 18.64 12.68 12.43
CA MET A 350 17.87 11.43 12.50
C MET A 350 17.49 10.88 11.12
N CYS A 351 17.51 11.72 10.09
CA CYS A 351 17.19 11.38 8.69
C CYS A 351 15.82 10.71 8.48
N LEU A 352 14.87 11.08 9.33
CA LEU A 352 13.48 10.64 9.24
C LEU A 352 12.69 11.49 8.23
N MET A 353 13.22 12.67 7.90
CA MET A 353 12.67 13.58 6.90
C MET A 353 13.76 14.14 5.98
N TYR A 354 13.35 14.78 4.89
CA TYR A 354 14.23 15.53 4.00
C TYR A 354 13.54 16.77 3.42
N LEU A 355 14.33 17.79 3.08
CA LEU A 355 13.88 19.01 2.44
C LEU A 355 14.05 18.91 0.92
N GLU A 356 12.97 19.10 0.17
CA GLU A 356 12.99 19.21 -1.29
C GLU A 356 12.05 20.34 -1.74
N SER A 357 12.50 21.19 -2.66
CA SER A 357 11.66 22.26 -3.26
C SER A 357 10.94 23.16 -2.24
N GLY A 358 11.56 23.44 -1.08
CA GLY A 358 10.98 24.28 -0.04
C GLY A 358 9.97 23.60 0.88
N LYS A 359 9.76 22.29 0.73
CA LYS A 359 8.89 21.47 1.58
C LYS A 359 9.64 20.31 2.22
N TYR A 360 9.18 19.89 3.39
CA TYR A 360 9.70 18.77 4.16
C TYR A 360 8.86 17.53 3.93
N TYR A 361 9.53 16.39 3.74
CA TYR A 361 8.92 15.10 3.44
C TYR A 361 9.42 14.04 4.39
N PHE A 362 8.56 13.08 4.75
CA PHE A 362 9.02 11.86 5.41
C PHE A 362 9.90 11.05 4.47
N THR A 363 10.98 10.48 4.99
CA THR A 363 11.82 9.54 4.23
C THR A 363 11.03 8.31 3.82
N HIS A 364 10.06 7.89 4.65
CA HIS A 364 9.04 6.92 4.28
C HIS A 364 7.76 7.07 5.12
N ARG A 365 6.58 6.91 4.50
CA ARG A 365 5.26 7.02 5.17
C ARG A 365 5.12 6.07 6.36
N SER A 366 5.73 4.89 6.32
CA SER A 366 5.60 3.94 7.44
C SER A 366 6.28 4.37 8.73
N PHE A 367 7.21 5.34 8.71
CA PHE A 367 7.66 5.97 9.96
C PHE A 367 6.54 6.80 10.59
N GLN A 368 5.79 7.57 9.79
CA GLN A 368 4.61 8.29 10.28
C GLN A 368 3.56 7.30 10.83
N GLU A 369 3.32 6.18 10.14
CA GLU A 369 2.39 5.13 10.58
C GLU A 369 2.84 4.52 11.93
N TYR A 370 4.13 4.18 12.07
CA TYR A 370 4.71 3.60 13.29
C TYR A 370 4.67 4.57 14.47
N PHE A 371 5.17 5.79 14.29
CA PHE A 371 5.21 6.79 15.35
C PHE A 371 3.80 7.23 15.78
N SER A 372 2.83 7.19 14.88
CA SER A 372 1.42 7.35 15.23
C SER A 372 0.93 6.23 16.15
N ALA A 373 1.29 4.96 15.87
CA ALA A 373 0.94 3.84 16.74
C ALA A 373 1.61 3.97 18.13
N VAL A 374 2.87 4.40 18.18
CA VAL A 374 3.59 4.67 19.44
C VAL A 374 2.94 5.79 20.25
N PHE A 375 2.50 6.88 19.60
CA PHE A 375 1.79 7.95 20.30
C PHE A 375 0.46 7.46 20.87
N LEU A 376 -0.28 6.68 20.08
CA LEU A 376 -1.58 6.13 20.46
C LEU A 376 -1.47 5.11 21.60
N SER A 377 -0.40 4.32 21.66
CA SER A 377 -0.20 3.32 22.72
C SER A 377 0.03 3.95 24.10
N GLY A 378 0.59 5.17 24.14
CA GLY A 378 0.79 5.94 25.37
C GLY A 378 -0.45 6.71 25.87
N GLN A 379 -1.58 6.64 25.17
CA GLN A 379 -2.78 7.38 25.57
C GLN A 379 -3.54 6.71 26.73
N LYS A 380 -4.36 7.52 27.40
CA LYS A 380 -5.26 7.04 28.46
C LYS A 380 -6.34 6.12 27.89
N ASP A 381 -6.84 5.24 28.73
CA ASP A 381 -7.83 4.22 28.33
C ASP A 381 -9.10 4.82 27.75
N ASP A 382 -9.58 5.95 28.29
CA ASP A 382 -10.74 6.69 27.75
C ASP A 382 -10.53 7.25 26.34
N VAL A 383 -9.27 7.49 25.95
CA VAL A 383 -8.90 7.88 24.59
C VAL A 383 -8.87 6.64 23.69
N ILE A 384 -8.28 5.54 24.17
CA ILE A 384 -8.19 4.27 23.42
C ILE A 384 -9.58 3.74 23.05
N LYS A 385 -10.56 3.82 23.97
CA LYS A 385 -11.98 3.49 23.69
C LYS A 385 -12.55 4.22 22.48
N LYS A 386 -12.11 5.45 22.23
CA LYS A 386 -12.58 6.27 21.09
C LYS A 386 -11.83 5.95 19.79
N LEU A 387 -10.68 5.29 19.86
CA LEU A 387 -9.86 4.96 18.68
C LEU A 387 -10.54 3.91 17.81
N GLY A 388 -11.26 2.94 18.37
CA GLY A 388 -12.00 1.94 17.59
C GLY A 388 -12.92 2.60 16.56
N ALA A 389 -13.79 3.51 17.03
CA ALA A 389 -14.69 4.26 16.15
C ALA A 389 -13.95 5.18 15.15
N PHE A 390 -12.75 5.64 15.49
CA PHE A 390 -11.92 6.44 14.58
C PHE A 390 -11.41 5.61 13.40
N PHE A 391 -10.87 4.41 13.65
CA PHE A 391 -10.38 3.52 12.60
C PHE A 391 -11.53 2.99 11.75
N GLU A 392 -12.66 2.65 12.37
CA GLU A 392 -13.84 2.12 11.68
C GLU A 392 -14.43 3.12 10.66
N LYS A 393 -14.57 4.40 11.04
CA LYS A 393 -15.16 5.43 10.16
C LYS A 393 -14.27 5.85 8.99
N ARG A 394 -13.03 5.37 8.93
CA ARG A 394 -12.04 5.74 7.90
C ARG A 394 -11.60 4.51 7.09
N GLU A 395 -12.48 3.53 6.91
CA GLU A 395 -12.18 2.25 6.28
C GLU A 395 -11.40 2.36 4.95
N ARG A 396 -11.89 3.14 3.96
CA ARG A 396 -11.21 3.37 2.66
C ARG A 396 -9.79 3.91 2.79
N ARG A 397 -9.53 4.70 3.84
CA ARG A 397 -8.23 5.34 4.14
C ARG A 397 -7.26 4.37 4.81
N MET A 398 -7.78 3.41 5.58
CA MET A 398 -6.99 2.47 6.38
C MET A 398 -6.68 1.16 5.65
N ARG A 399 -7.29 0.90 4.48
CA ARG A 399 -6.93 -0.27 3.66
C ARG A 399 -5.48 -0.14 3.17
N GLY A 400 -4.58 -0.95 3.73
CA GLY A 400 -3.13 -0.92 3.47
C GLY A 400 -2.32 -0.05 4.45
N ASP A 401 -2.96 0.53 5.46
CA ASP A 401 -2.33 1.18 6.61
C ASP A 401 -1.95 0.14 7.68
N GLN A 402 -0.83 0.33 8.35
CA GLN A 402 -0.31 -0.62 9.35
C GLN A 402 -0.37 -0.07 10.79
N THR A 403 -0.85 1.16 11.00
CA THR A 403 -0.87 1.82 12.31
C THR A 403 -1.72 1.06 13.32
N PHE A 404 -2.91 0.60 12.95
CA PHE A 404 -3.77 -0.16 13.88
C PHE A 404 -3.15 -1.52 14.24
N LEU A 405 -2.58 -2.23 13.27
CA LEU A 405 -1.91 -3.51 13.51
C LEU A 405 -0.69 -3.34 14.45
N MET A 406 0.12 -2.30 14.22
CA MET A 406 1.23 -1.96 15.13
C MET A 406 0.75 -1.53 16.51
N LEU A 407 -0.38 -0.81 16.61
CA LEU A 407 -0.98 -0.43 17.89
C LEU A 407 -1.42 -1.67 18.68
N ASN A 408 -2.07 -2.62 18.00
CA ASN A 408 -2.45 -3.89 18.60
C ASN A 408 -1.25 -4.68 19.10
N ASP A 409 -0.16 -4.74 18.33
CA ASP A 409 1.05 -5.41 18.79
C ASP A 409 1.73 -4.70 19.98
N LEU A 410 1.60 -3.37 20.09
CA LEU A 410 2.20 -2.56 21.15
C LEU A 410 1.45 -2.68 22.48
N ILE A 411 0.12 -2.70 22.44
CA ILE A 411 -0.76 -2.72 23.62
C ILE A 411 -1.94 -3.70 23.42
N PRO A 412 -1.66 -5.01 23.22
CA PRO A 412 -2.69 -5.98 22.85
C PRO A 412 -3.81 -6.06 23.87
N ASP A 413 -3.48 -6.07 25.17
CA ASP A 413 -4.50 -6.19 26.22
C ASP A 413 -5.45 -4.97 26.26
N LYS A 414 -4.93 -3.77 26.02
CA LYS A 414 -5.77 -2.55 25.94
C LYS A 414 -6.62 -2.52 24.68
N VAL A 415 -6.11 -3.03 23.56
CA VAL A 415 -6.89 -3.11 22.32
C VAL A 415 -7.97 -4.17 22.45
N ASP A 416 -7.66 -5.33 23.02
CA ASP A 416 -8.64 -6.35 23.39
C ASP A 416 -9.75 -5.74 24.26
N GLU A 417 -9.38 -5.11 25.38
CA GLU A 417 -10.34 -4.60 26.38
C GLU A 417 -11.16 -3.40 25.89
N PHE A 418 -10.52 -2.41 25.27
CA PHE A 418 -11.16 -1.12 24.99
C PHE A 418 -11.63 -0.97 23.55
N ILE A 419 -11.23 -1.86 22.64
CA ILE A 419 -11.60 -1.81 21.23
C ILE A 419 -12.33 -3.07 20.81
N PHE A 420 -11.71 -4.25 20.87
CA PHE A 420 -12.31 -5.47 20.34
C PHE A 420 -13.49 -5.99 21.16
N ILE A 421 -13.41 -6.03 22.50
CA ILE A 421 -14.54 -6.46 23.33
C ILE A 421 -15.75 -5.56 23.12
N PRO A 422 -15.68 -4.21 23.24
CA PRO A 422 -16.83 -3.34 23.02
C PRO A 422 -17.36 -3.42 21.59
N TYR A 423 -16.47 -3.52 20.59
CA TYR A 423 -16.85 -3.67 19.18
C TYR A 423 -17.63 -4.96 18.94
N LEU A 424 -17.06 -6.10 19.33
CA LEU A 424 -17.69 -7.41 19.16
C LEU A 424 -18.97 -7.53 19.98
N GLN A 425 -19.01 -6.96 21.18
CA GLN A 425 -20.21 -6.96 21.99
C GLN A 425 -21.31 -6.13 21.36
N ALA A 426 -21.03 -4.90 20.89
CA ALA A 426 -22.02 -4.11 20.16
C ALA A 426 -22.49 -4.83 18.87
N LEU A 427 -21.56 -5.44 18.13
CA LEU A 427 -21.89 -6.23 16.96
C LEU A 427 -22.84 -7.38 17.30
N PHE A 428 -22.53 -8.17 18.32
CA PHE A 428 -23.33 -9.33 18.68
C PHE A 428 -24.60 -9.00 19.45
N ASP A 429 -24.64 -7.92 20.24
CA ASP A 429 -25.87 -7.41 20.86
C ASP A 429 -26.87 -6.99 19.77
N ASP A 430 -26.40 -6.34 18.71
CA ASP A 430 -27.24 -6.01 17.55
C ASP A 430 -27.67 -7.27 16.78
N CYS A 431 -26.76 -8.25 16.63
CA CYS A 431 -27.11 -9.53 16.02
C CYS A 431 -28.17 -10.28 16.84
N ASP A 432 -28.00 -10.36 18.15
CA ASP A 432 -28.88 -11.08 19.08
C ASP A 432 -30.23 -10.38 19.24
N SER A 433 -30.27 -9.05 19.08
CA SER A 433 -31.52 -8.27 19.02
C SER A 433 -32.26 -8.42 17.68
N GLY A 434 -31.53 -8.78 16.63
CA GLY A 434 -32.05 -9.08 15.29
C GLY A 434 -32.21 -10.58 15.06
N GLU A 435 -31.73 -11.07 13.92
CA GLU A 435 -31.82 -12.46 13.48
C GLU A 435 -30.47 -13.20 13.57
N GLY A 436 -29.68 -12.87 14.59
CA GLY A 436 -28.41 -13.53 14.90
C GLY A 436 -27.43 -13.46 13.73
N TYR A 437 -27.14 -14.61 13.13
CA TYR A 437 -26.20 -14.72 12.02
C TYR A 437 -26.61 -13.89 10.80
N TRP A 438 -27.90 -13.80 10.49
CA TRP A 438 -28.36 -13.06 9.30
C TRP A 438 -28.10 -11.57 9.43
N THR A 439 -28.31 -11.02 10.63
CA THR A 439 -27.94 -9.63 10.94
C THR A 439 -26.42 -9.42 10.88
N PHE A 440 -25.61 -10.40 11.30
CA PHE A 440 -24.16 -10.33 11.12
C PHE A 440 -23.78 -10.27 9.63
N LEU A 441 -24.40 -11.12 8.81
CA LEU A 441 -24.10 -11.24 7.40
C LEU A 441 -24.45 -9.95 6.66
N ASP A 442 -25.64 -9.39 6.91
CA ASP A 442 -26.08 -8.09 6.37
C ASP A 442 -25.12 -6.95 6.74
N LYS A 443 -24.62 -6.93 7.98
CA LYS A 443 -23.70 -5.88 8.44
C LYS A 443 -22.29 -6.01 7.89
N MET A 444 -21.74 -7.21 7.83
CA MET A 444 -20.34 -7.43 7.45
C MET A 444 -20.17 -7.66 5.96
N TYR A 445 -21.16 -8.22 5.29
CA TYR A 445 -21.12 -8.66 3.90
C TYR A 445 -22.44 -8.31 3.18
N PRO A 446 -22.91 -7.05 3.20
CA PRO A 446 -24.22 -6.67 2.64
C PRO A 446 -24.40 -7.09 1.18
N THR A 447 -23.31 -7.10 0.42
CA THR A 447 -23.22 -7.65 -0.92
C THR A 447 -22.25 -8.81 -0.91
N ILE A 448 -22.67 -9.95 -1.49
CA ILE A 448 -21.83 -11.13 -1.69
C ILE A 448 -21.46 -11.18 -3.17
N GLU A 449 -20.16 -11.12 -3.44
CA GLU A 449 -19.61 -11.30 -4.77
C GLU A 449 -18.82 -12.62 -4.83
N TYR A 450 -19.06 -13.41 -5.87
CA TYR A 450 -18.42 -14.71 -6.06
C TYR A 450 -18.33 -15.10 -7.54
N ASP A 451 -17.46 -16.06 -7.83
CA ASP A 451 -17.16 -16.47 -9.19
C ASP A 451 -17.45 -17.97 -9.38
N SER A 452 -18.04 -18.36 -10.51
CA SER A 452 -18.15 -19.76 -10.95
C SER A 452 -17.46 -19.98 -12.30
N GLY A 453 -17.11 -21.24 -12.58
CA GLY A 453 -16.38 -21.60 -13.79
C GLY A 453 -14.97 -21.00 -13.82
N ASP A 454 -14.51 -20.71 -15.02
CA ASP A 454 -13.25 -20.02 -15.22
C ASP A 454 -13.50 -18.52 -15.38
N VAL A 455 -12.84 -17.73 -14.52
CA VAL A 455 -12.91 -16.26 -14.49
C VAL A 455 -11.49 -15.67 -14.54
N PRO A 456 -11.31 -14.47 -15.12
CA PRO A 456 -9.98 -13.91 -15.28
C PRO A 456 -9.36 -13.52 -13.94
N PHE A 457 -10.13 -13.05 -12.96
CA PHE A 457 -9.70 -12.66 -11.61
C PHE A 457 -10.55 -13.30 -10.53
N ILE A 458 -9.92 -13.75 -9.45
CA ILE A 458 -10.65 -14.20 -8.25
C ILE A 458 -11.02 -12.95 -7.47
N THR A 459 -12.30 -12.77 -7.23
CA THR A 459 -12.85 -11.67 -6.46
C THR A 459 -12.43 -11.78 -4.99
N TYR A 460 -11.97 -10.67 -4.40
CA TYR A 460 -11.65 -10.59 -2.96
C TYR A 460 -12.48 -9.48 -2.31
N CYS A 461 -13.47 -9.88 -1.51
CA CYS A 461 -14.37 -8.97 -0.81
C CYS A 461 -14.07 -8.99 0.69
N PRO A 462 -13.30 -8.01 1.20
CA PRO A 462 -13.13 -7.86 2.64
C PRO A 462 -14.46 -7.44 3.28
N PRO A 463 -14.67 -7.76 4.57
CA PRO A 463 -15.85 -7.30 5.28
C PRO A 463 -15.94 -5.76 5.32
N ALA A 464 -17.16 -5.25 5.43
CA ALA A 464 -17.46 -3.81 5.50
C ALA A 464 -16.83 -3.12 6.73
N SER A 465 -16.47 -3.89 7.75
CA SER A 465 -15.80 -3.37 8.94
C SER A 465 -14.27 -3.48 8.85
N TYR A 466 -13.60 -2.36 9.11
CA TYR A 466 -12.15 -2.32 9.23
C TYR A 466 -11.67 -3.09 10.46
N LEU A 467 -12.30 -2.87 11.62
CA LEU A 467 -11.94 -3.56 12.85
C LEU A 467 -12.15 -5.08 12.72
N PHE A 468 -13.23 -5.51 12.05
CA PHE A 468 -13.43 -6.93 11.77
C PHE A 468 -12.37 -7.49 10.81
N THR A 469 -12.01 -6.75 9.77
CA THR A 469 -10.91 -7.13 8.87
C THR A 469 -9.60 -7.32 9.64
N CYS A 470 -9.28 -6.40 10.55
CA CYS A 470 -8.11 -6.55 11.43
C CYS A 470 -8.25 -7.77 12.34
N LEU A 471 -9.41 -7.98 12.97
CA LEU A 471 -9.67 -9.14 13.82
C LEU A 471 -9.42 -10.46 13.07
N LEU A 472 -9.90 -10.59 11.83
CA LEU A 472 -9.68 -11.77 10.99
C LEU A 472 -8.20 -12.04 10.69
N SER A 473 -7.34 -11.01 10.72
CA SER A 473 -5.88 -11.22 10.58
C SER A 473 -5.24 -11.86 11.80
N PHE A 474 -5.90 -11.79 12.97
CA PHE A 474 -5.44 -12.38 14.22
C PHE A 474 -6.08 -13.74 14.52
N ILE A 475 -7.29 -13.98 14.00
CA ILE A 475 -7.97 -15.27 14.14
C ILE A 475 -7.34 -16.27 13.18
N LYS A 476 -6.95 -17.45 13.70
CA LYS A 476 -6.37 -18.50 12.86
C LYS A 476 -7.40 -19.00 11.83
N PRO A 477 -6.98 -19.23 10.58
CA PRO A 477 -7.86 -19.81 9.59
C PRO A 477 -8.36 -21.19 10.05
N PRO A 478 -9.59 -21.58 9.69
CA PRO A 478 -10.14 -22.88 10.04
C PRO A 478 -9.23 -24.00 9.51
N VAL A 479 -8.95 -24.98 10.37
CA VAL A 479 -8.07 -26.13 10.05
C VAL A 479 -8.81 -27.19 9.23
N ASN A 480 -10.14 -27.21 9.31
CA ASN A 480 -11.00 -28.18 8.65
C ASN A 480 -11.39 -27.73 7.24
N THR A 481 -11.89 -28.66 6.43
CA THR A 481 -12.51 -28.35 5.13
C THR A 481 -13.72 -27.45 5.33
N PHE A 482 -13.83 -26.38 4.53
CA PHE A 482 -14.92 -25.40 4.59
C PHE A 482 -15.37 -25.03 3.19
N TYR A 483 -16.62 -24.55 3.07
CA TYR A 483 -17.17 -24.03 1.83
C TYR A 483 -16.69 -22.59 1.61
N LYS A 484 -16.20 -22.33 0.40
CA LYS A 484 -15.76 -21.04 -0.09
C LYS A 484 -16.89 -20.37 -0.87
N LEU A 485 -16.70 -19.10 -1.20
CA LEU A 485 -17.66 -18.32 -2.00
C LEU A 485 -17.98 -18.97 -3.35
N ARG A 486 -16.97 -19.52 -4.03
CA ARG A 486 -17.14 -20.25 -5.30
C ARG A 486 -18.01 -21.52 -5.21
N ASP A 487 -18.33 -21.98 -4.00
CA ASP A 487 -19.16 -23.16 -3.79
C ASP A 487 -20.65 -22.77 -3.64
N LEU A 488 -20.99 -21.48 -3.72
CA LEU A 488 -22.37 -20.99 -3.67
C LEU A 488 -23.16 -21.42 -4.93
N PRO A 489 -24.48 -21.66 -4.81
CA PRO A 489 -25.31 -21.97 -5.97
C PRO A 489 -25.38 -20.82 -6.98
N GLU A 490 -25.61 -21.18 -8.24
CA GLU A 490 -25.60 -20.26 -9.37
C GLU A 490 -27.03 -19.86 -9.74
N TYR A 491 -27.31 -18.55 -9.81
CA TYR A 491 -28.61 -18.00 -10.19
C TYR A 491 -28.41 -16.94 -11.29
N ASP A 492 -29.13 -17.08 -12.40
CA ASP A 492 -28.98 -16.20 -13.56
C ASP A 492 -29.19 -14.72 -13.23
N GLU A 493 -30.09 -14.43 -12.30
CA GLU A 493 -30.42 -13.07 -11.86
C GLU A 493 -29.30 -12.38 -11.08
N PHE A 494 -28.34 -13.15 -10.54
CA PHE A 494 -27.20 -12.63 -9.81
C PHE A 494 -25.98 -12.39 -10.70
N ILE A 495 -26.04 -12.80 -11.99
CA ILE A 495 -24.93 -12.63 -12.92
C ILE A 495 -24.76 -11.13 -13.20
N GLU A 496 -23.65 -10.56 -12.73
CA GLU A 496 -23.23 -9.21 -13.08
C GLU A 496 -22.42 -9.21 -14.38
N THR A 497 -21.58 -10.24 -14.55
CA THR A 497 -20.72 -10.38 -15.73
C THR A 497 -20.67 -11.84 -16.18
N THR A 498 -21.01 -12.09 -17.45
CA THR A 498 -20.77 -13.39 -18.09
C THR A 498 -19.43 -13.37 -18.81
N TYR A 499 -18.67 -14.44 -18.59
CA TYR A 499 -17.45 -14.68 -19.32
C TYR A 499 -17.62 -15.82 -20.31
N TYR A 500 -16.96 -15.72 -21.45
CA TYR A 500 -17.07 -16.66 -22.55
C TYR A 500 -15.72 -17.26 -22.89
N TRP A 501 -15.74 -18.55 -23.23
CA TRP A 501 -14.66 -19.31 -23.85
C TRP A 501 -14.48 -18.88 -25.30
N LEU A 502 -13.49 -18.03 -25.58
CA LEU A 502 -13.10 -17.73 -26.96
C LEU A 502 -11.99 -18.66 -27.38
N GLN A 503 -12.18 -19.38 -28.48
CA GLN A 503 -11.09 -20.11 -29.11
C GLN A 503 -9.97 -19.15 -29.56
N VAL A 504 -8.74 -19.36 -29.09
CA VAL A 504 -7.58 -18.46 -29.27
C VAL A 504 -6.46 -19.04 -30.13
N GLY A 505 -6.70 -20.19 -30.78
CA GLY A 505 -5.70 -20.93 -31.54
C GLY A 505 -6.26 -21.78 -32.68
N LYS A 506 -5.38 -22.61 -33.29
CA LYS A 506 -5.76 -23.55 -34.39
C LYS A 506 -6.28 -24.90 -33.90
N ASP A 507 -6.06 -25.24 -32.63
CA ASP A 507 -6.59 -26.47 -32.01
C ASP A 507 -7.89 -26.13 -31.24
N ASP A 508 -8.83 -27.07 -31.17
CA ASP A 508 -10.14 -26.87 -30.53
C ASP A 508 -10.06 -26.72 -29.00
N ASP A 509 -8.95 -27.15 -28.37
CA ASP A 509 -8.78 -27.09 -26.90
C ASP A 509 -8.08 -25.80 -26.42
N GLU A 510 -7.97 -24.77 -27.27
CA GLU A 510 -7.28 -23.50 -26.96
C GLU A 510 -8.32 -22.40 -26.68
N VAL A 511 -8.72 -22.17 -25.42
CA VAL A 511 -9.84 -21.26 -25.06
C VAL A 511 -9.46 -20.15 -24.03
N ASP A 512 -10.02 -18.94 -24.20
CA ASP A 512 -9.91 -17.72 -23.37
C ASP A 512 -11.17 -17.39 -22.63
N VAL A 513 -11.07 -16.74 -21.48
CA VAL A 513 -12.21 -16.27 -20.69
C VAL A 513 -12.29 -14.75 -20.79
N VAL A 514 -13.25 -14.22 -21.53
CA VAL A 514 -13.43 -12.76 -21.68
C VAL A 514 -14.87 -12.34 -21.39
N GLU A 515 -15.04 -11.10 -20.95
CA GLU A 515 -16.36 -10.49 -20.75
C GLU A 515 -17.06 -10.30 -22.11
N GLU A 516 -18.40 -10.37 -22.09
CA GLU A 516 -19.25 -10.23 -23.28
C GLU A 516 -18.91 -9.00 -24.14
N ASP A 517 -18.69 -7.85 -23.49
CA ASP A 517 -18.41 -6.58 -24.16
C ASP A 517 -17.02 -6.50 -24.81
N LYS A 518 -16.14 -7.47 -24.52
CA LYS A 518 -14.79 -7.59 -25.09
C LYS A 518 -14.69 -8.57 -26.25
N ILE A 519 -15.80 -9.19 -26.66
CA ILE A 519 -15.87 -10.11 -27.80
C ILE A 519 -15.89 -9.29 -29.10
N PRO A 520 -14.89 -9.41 -30.00
CA PRO A 520 -14.90 -8.71 -31.27
C PRO A 520 -16.03 -9.21 -32.18
N SER A 521 -16.73 -8.29 -32.87
CA SER A 521 -17.78 -8.65 -33.83
C SER A 521 -17.27 -9.59 -34.92
N GLU A 522 -16.03 -9.41 -35.37
CA GLU A 522 -15.38 -10.23 -36.40
C GLU A 522 -15.18 -11.68 -35.94
N TYR A 523 -15.05 -11.92 -34.63
CA TYR A 523 -14.96 -13.26 -34.07
C TYR A 523 -16.30 -14.00 -34.19
N ILE A 524 -17.40 -13.32 -33.82
CA ILE A 524 -18.76 -13.87 -33.91
C ILE A 524 -19.11 -14.18 -35.37
N GLU A 525 -18.72 -13.30 -36.30
CA GLU A 525 -18.91 -13.52 -37.74
C GLU A 525 -18.15 -14.75 -38.28
N ALA A 526 -16.96 -15.02 -37.75
CA ALA A 526 -16.08 -16.09 -38.23
C ALA A 526 -16.34 -17.45 -37.56
N TYR A 527 -16.68 -17.46 -36.27
CA TYR A 527 -16.72 -18.68 -35.44
C TYR A 527 -18.08 -18.93 -34.77
N GLY A 528 -19.02 -17.98 -34.86
CA GLY A 528 -20.30 -18.06 -34.17
C GLY A 528 -20.24 -17.57 -32.72
N GLU A 529 -21.32 -17.76 -31.98
CA GLU A 529 -21.38 -17.36 -30.57
C GLU A 529 -20.51 -18.29 -29.70
N PRO A 530 -19.59 -17.74 -28.88
CA PRO A 530 -18.72 -18.54 -28.03
C PRO A 530 -19.47 -19.21 -26.88
N GLU A 531 -18.93 -20.32 -26.37
CA GLU A 531 -19.47 -20.99 -25.19
C GLU A 531 -19.20 -20.18 -23.92
N ILE A 532 -20.06 -20.32 -22.90
CA ILE A 532 -19.88 -19.64 -21.61
C ILE A 532 -18.74 -20.31 -20.82
N ALA A 533 -17.82 -19.51 -20.29
CA ALA A 533 -16.71 -19.95 -19.46
C ALA A 533 -16.99 -19.94 -17.97
N GLY A 534 -17.73 -18.94 -17.52
CA GLY A 534 -17.99 -18.70 -16.11
C GLY A 534 -18.73 -17.40 -15.92
N HIS A 535 -19.03 -17.10 -14.67
CA HIS A 535 -19.81 -15.93 -14.32
C HIS A 535 -19.23 -15.27 -13.08
N HIS A 536 -19.27 -13.94 -13.06
CA HIS A 536 -19.18 -13.15 -11.85
C HIS A 536 -20.58 -12.87 -11.35
N TYR A 537 -20.83 -13.23 -10.10
CA TYR A 537 -22.10 -13.01 -9.43
C TYR A 537 -21.95 -11.92 -8.39
N SER A 538 -22.98 -11.09 -8.28
CA SER A 538 -23.09 -10.05 -7.26
C SER A 538 -24.53 -9.99 -6.78
N VAL A 539 -24.73 -10.13 -5.47
CA VAL A 539 -26.07 -10.16 -4.89
C VAL A 539 -26.11 -9.46 -3.54
N GLU A 540 -27.13 -8.63 -3.33
CA GLU A 540 -27.45 -8.07 -2.03
C GLU A 540 -28.16 -9.12 -1.16
N ILE A 541 -27.73 -9.28 0.09
CA ILE A 541 -28.30 -10.26 1.01
C ILE A 541 -29.78 -10.01 1.26
N SER A 542 -30.18 -8.74 1.37
CA SER A 542 -31.58 -8.34 1.49
C SER A 542 -32.46 -8.96 0.42
N THR A 543 -32.02 -8.92 -0.84
CA THR A 543 -32.74 -9.52 -1.99
C THR A 543 -32.92 -11.02 -1.82
N VAL A 544 -31.87 -11.72 -1.37
CA VAL A 544 -31.94 -13.18 -1.13
C VAL A 544 -32.91 -13.53 0.00
N LEU A 545 -32.94 -12.71 1.06
CA LEU A 545 -33.78 -12.93 2.23
C LEU A 545 -35.24 -12.50 2.02
N GLU A 546 -35.53 -11.59 1.10
CA GLU A 546 -36.90 -11.23 0.73
C GLU A 546 -37.63 -12.35 -0.03
N ASP A 547 -36.89 -13.20 -0.75
CA ASP A 547 -37.42 -14.31 -1.54
C ASP A 547 -36.73 -15.65 -1.24
N THR A 548 -36.76 -16.03 0.04
CA THR A 548 -36.13 -17.28 0.51
C THR A 548 -36.66 -18.56 -0.15
N ASP A 549 -37.89 -18.54 -0.68
CA ASP A 549 -38.47 -19.69 -1.37
C ASP A 549 -37.76 -19.93 -2.72
N ASN A 550 -37.45 -18.87 -3.47
CA ASN A 550 -36.73 -18.96 -4.74
C ASN A 550 -35.23 -19.22 -4.53
N TYR A 551 -34.61 -18.65 -3.49
CA TYR A 551 -33.17 -18.78 -3.22
C TYR A 551 -32.82 -19.79 -2.12
N ARG A 552 -33.67 -20.79 -1.92
CA ARG A 552 -33.59 -21.74 -0.78
C ARG A 552 -32.24 -22.44 -0.65
N ASP A 553 -31.65 -22.90 -1.76
CA ASP A 553 -30.36 -23.60 -1.72
C ASP A 553 -29.20 -22.65 -1.40
N PHE A 554 -29.29 -21.39 -1.86
CA PHE A 554 -28.34 -20.33 -1.51
C PHE A 554 -28.36 -20.07 0.00
N VAL A 555 -29.55 -19.82 0.53
CA VAL A 555 -29.79 -19.58 1.97
C VAL A 555 -29.29 -20.76 2.80
N LYS A 556 -29.56 -21.99 2.35
CA LYS A 556 -29.09 -23.21 3.03
C LYS A 556 -27.57 -23.33 3.04
N MET A 557 -26.88 -22.91 1.98
CA MET A 557 -25.41 -22.92 1.93
C MET A 557 -24.84 -21.83 2.85
N LEU A 558 -25.40 -20.62 2.82
CA LEU A 558 -25.00 -19.53 3.73
C LEU A 558 -25.17 -19.92 5.20
N ASP A 559 -26.24 -20.63 5.54
CA ASP A 559 -26.51 -21.07 6.91
C ASP A 559 -25.68 -22.31 7.34
N ASN A 560 -24.85 -22.87 6.45
CA ASN A 560 -24.02 -24.02 6.78
C ASN A 560 -22.89 -23.61 7.75
N ASP A 561 -22.74 -24.35 8.86
CA ASP A 561 -21.70 -24.09 9.86
C ASP A 561 -20.26 -24.15 9.32
N ASN A 562 -20.06 -24.80 8.18
CA ASN A 562 -18.77 -24.87 7.50
C ASN A 562 -18.62 -23.84 6.37
N PHE A 563 -19.58 -22.94 6.15
CA PHE A 563 -19.43 -21.85 5.19
C PHE A 563 -18.53 -20.76 5.75
N ILE A 564 -17.67 -20.17 4.91
CA ILE A 564 -16.60 -19.27 5.35
C ILE A 564 -17.11 -18.09 6.20
N TYR A 565 -18.23 -17.46 5.84
CA TYR A 565 -18.78 -16.34 6.61
C TYR A 565 -19.44 -16.79 7.92
N LYS A 566 -20.07 -17.97 7.94
CA LYS A 566 -20.61 -18.57 9.18
C LYS A 566 -19.48 -18.96 10.14
N LEU A 567 -18.39 -19.52 9.61
CA LEU A 567 -17.18 -19.82 10.38
C LEU A 567 -16.58 -18.56 11.00
N GLN A 568 -16.46 -17.47 10.24
CA GLN A 568 -15.98 -16.20 10.77
C GLN A 568 -16.88 -15.65 11.88
N TYR A 569 -18.21 -15.73 11.72
CA TYR A 569 -19.17 -15.39 12.77
C TYR A 569 -18.95 -16.21 14.05
N LEU A 570 -18.84 -17.53 13.92
CA LEU A 570 -18.63 -18.44 15.05
C LEU A 570 -17.27 -18.22 15.73
N GLN A 571 -16.21 -18.03 14.93
CA GLN A 571 -14.87 -17.75 15.44
C GLN A 571 -14.81 -16.40 16.16
N ALA A 572 -15.49 -15.38 15.64
CA ALA A 572 -15.57 -14.06 16.28
C ALA A 572 -16.36 -14.12 17.60
N ARG A 573 -17.44 -14.90 17.69
CA ARG A 573 -18.12 -15.15 18.97
C ARG A 573 -17.24 -15.87 19.96
N ALA A 574 -16.55 -16.93 19.54
CA ALA A 574 -15.60 -17.65 20.39
C ALA A 574 -14.46 -16.75 20.86
N CYS A 575 -14.00 -15.83 20.00
CA CYS A 575 -13.03 -14.80 20.33
C CYS A 575 -13.55 -13.87 21.43
N LEU A 576 -14.78 -13.35 21.31
CA LEU A 576 -15.37 -12.49 22.35
C LEU A 576 -15.42 -13.20 23.72
N GLU A 577 -15.88 -14.46 23.75
CA GLU A 577 -15.94 -15.23 24.99
C GLU A 577 -14.53 -15.48 25.58
N HIS A 578 -13.55 -15.76 24.73
CA HIS A 578 -12.16 -15.91 25.16
C HIS A 578 -11.61 -14.60 25.75
N LEU A 579 -11.84 -13.47 25.09
CA LEU A 579 -11.38 -12.16 25.56
C LEU A 579 -12.05 -11.76 26.89
N LYS A 580 -13.37 -11.98 27.03
CA LYS A 580 -14.09 -11.75 28.29
C LYS A 580 -13.56 -12.61 29.43
N LYS A 581 -13.26 -13.89 29.16
CA LYS A 581 -12.67 -14.79 30.16
C LYS A 581 -11.27 -14.35 30.59
N LYS A 582 -10.43 -13.95 29.63
CA LYS A 582 -9.08 -13.41 29.89
C LYS A 582 -9.15 -12.17 30.80
N GLN A 583 -10.11 -11.27 30.58
CA GLN A 583 -10.33 -10.09 31.43
C GLN A 583 -10.74 -10.46 32.87
N GLN A 584 -11.61 -11.46 33.05
CA GLN A 584 -12.03 -11.90 34.39
C GLN A 584 -10.89 -12.57 35.18
N GLU A 585 -9.97 -13.25 34.50
CA GLU A 585 -8.80 -13.88 35.11
C GLU A 585 -7.74 -12.84 35.54
N SER A 586 -7.54 -11.76 34.77
CA SER A 586 -6.62 -10.67 35.15
C SER A 586 -7.10 -9.87 36.37
N ASP A 587 -8.42 -9.76 36.58
CA ASP A 587 -9.00 -9.06 37.74
C ASP A 587 -8.86 -9.83 39.07
N ALA A 588 -8.44 -11.10 39.03
CA ALA A 588 -8.47 -12.00 40.18
C ALA A 588 -7.22 -11.93 41.10
N SER A 589 -6.15 -11.24 40.71
CA SER A 589 -4.86 -11.26 41.43
C SER A 589 -4.14 -9.93 41.38
N LEU A 590 -3.72 -9.42 42.55
CA LEU A 590 -2.99 -8.16 42.68
C LEU A 590 -1.62 -8.18 42.00
N LEU A 591 -1.02 -9.37 41.80
CA LEU A 591 0.22 -9.56 41.04
C LEU A 591 -0.02 -9.59 39.53
N ASP A 592 -1.24 -9.89 39.09
CA ASP A 592 -1.67 -9.84 37.68
C ASP A 592 -2.25 -8.45 37.32
N LEU A 593 -2.47 -7.59 38.32
CA LEU A 593 -2.93 -6.20 38.22
C LEU A 593 -1.82 -5.14 38.34
N LEU A 594 -0.57 -5.53 38.66
CA LEU A 594 0.62 -4.68 38.83
C LEU A 594 1.65 -4.95 37.75
#